data_AF-A0A7T7ALB1-F1
#
_entry.id   AF-A0A7T7ALB1-F1
#
_cell.length_a   1.000
_cell.length_b   1.000
_cell.length_c   1.000
_cell.angle_alpha   90.00
_cell.angle_beta   90.00
_cell.angle_gamma   90.00
#
_symmetry.space_group_name_H-M   'P 1'
#
loop_
_entity.id
_entity.type
_entity.pdbx_description
1 polymer ?
#
loop_
_entity_poly.entity_id
_entity_poly.type
_entity_poly.pdbx_seq_one_letter_code
_entity_poly.pdbx_strand_id
1 'polypeptide(L)'
;MKDEKLNYIVENSLGNIAQFVSFVNNKPNYIHINNHNNKNKTIKLLVEELLYSSKSHSVNIRSYREGSTKGHKLIYGLRIENIDEIINIIEKNSRENFVSIVNETIDVNDGGVSGVVMGNLIEFSPKDTPKAVEKEGVCSLPKEVGFYILEKVYGFKPEINFDENYRVEFSIHPNKEGVLKEHTIIWEYEKLQGSSTEKRIIWPNNFSKFLGDKVFGLLLLDSLGFDVPYATVVNRNVAPFYFGKKTGSFEKWIRTSPIEKEAGKYFTGKGWVDPFILMNEEEKKGKKDINIASLLSQDAVEGIYSGASIITKDESIVEGVKGQGDNFMVGRKSIEKLPTEILNKLEELNKKIRKYYSYLGDISIEWVCDNEKVWLVQMNQLKKYYGKDIIVEGNPRYYKKFYTSQGLESLRNEIENIKDKNIGIELIGNIGITSHFGDLLRQANIPSKIKRID
;
A
#
# COMPACT_ATOMS: atom_id res chain seq x y z
N MET A 1 -19.59 21.22 17.80
CA MET A 1 -20.45 20.51 16.83
C MET A 1 -19.69 20.19 15.55
N LYS A 2 -20.26 19.43 14.59
CA LYS A 2 -19.51 18.98 13.40
C LYS A 2 -19.12 20.12 12.46
N ASP A 3 -20.00 21.08 12.21
CA ASP A 3 -19.70 22.26 11.39
C ASP A 3 -18.74 23.22 12.10
N GLU A 4 -18.91 23.43 13.41
CA GLU A 4 -17.99 24.23 14.23
C GLU A 4 -16.58 23.66 14.24
N LYS A 5 -16.42 22.34 14.31
CA LYS A 5 -15.10 21.69 14.21
C LYS A 5 -14.46 21.98 12.86
N LEU A 6 -15.20 21.88 11.76
CA LEU A 6 -14.67 22.25 10.44
C LEU A 6 -14.30 23.73 10.36
N ASN A 7 -15.17 24.61 10.84
CA ASN A 7 -14.90 26.03 10.90
C ASN A 7 -13.64 26.33 11.72
N TYR A 8 -13.47 25.65 12.86
CA TYR A 8 -12.31 25.78 13.73
C TYR A 8 -11.00 25.36 13.02
N ILE A 9 -11.02 24.32 12.19
CA ILE A 9 -9.84 23.92 11.39
C ILE A 9 -9.39 25.06 10.50
N VAL A 10 -10.31 25.71 9.78
CA VAL A 10 -10.00 26.80 8.85
C VAL A 10 -9.54 28.04 9.61
N GLU A 11 -10.32 28.50 10.60
CA GLU A 11 -10.04 29.72 11.37
C GLU A 11 -8.70 29.64 12.13
N ASN A 12 -8.28 28.45 12.54
CA ASN A 12 -7.02 28.24 13.26
C ASN A 12 -5.90 27.70 12.36
N SER A 13 -6.10 27.66 11.04
CA SER A 13 -5.09 27.19 10.07
C SER A 13 -4.54 25.79 10.40
N LEU A 14 -5.40 24.89 10.89
CA LEU A 14 -5.02 23.51 11.27
C LEU A 14 -4.97 22.56 10.07
N GLY A 15 -5.55 22.97 8.94
CA GLY A 15 -5.49 22.21 7.69
C GLY A 15 -6.55 22.66 6.70
N ASN A 16 -6.56 22.00 5.55
CA ASN A 16 -7.56 22.19 4.51
C ASN A 16 -8.77 21.27 4.74
N ILE A 17 -9.96 21.74 4.39
CA ILE A 17 -11.22 20.99 4.48
C ILE A 17 -11.96 21.07 3.14
N ALA A 18 -12.91 20.16 2.93
CA ALA A 18 -13.84 20.26 1.82
C ALA A 18 -14.64 21.58 1.91
N GLN A 19 -14.87 22.23 0.76
CA GLN A 19 -15.75 23.39 0.67
C GLN A 19 -17.13 23.03 1.23
N PHE A 20 -17.71 23.91 2.04
CA PHE A 20 -19.02 23.62 2.64
C PHE A 20 -19.83 24.88 3.01
N VAL A 21 -21.13 24.67 3.15
CA VAL A 21 -22.06 25.61 3.80
C VAL A 21 -22.87 24.85 4.84
N SER A 22 -22.95 25.36 6.07
CA SER A 22 -23.87 24.83 7.07
C SER A 22 -25.11 25.72 7.22
N PHE A 23 -26.25 25.09 7.51
CA PHE A 23 -27.54 25.74 7.68
C PHE A 23 -28.18 25.32 9.00
N VAL A 24 -28.54 26.32 9.82
CA VAL A 24 -29.26 26.18 11.08
C VAL A 24 -30.54 26.99 10.96
N ASN A 25 -31.70 26.37 11.23
CA ASN A 25 -33.01 27.04 11.12
C ASN A 25 -33.22 27.76 9.77
N ASN A 26 -32.87 27.10 8.66
CA ASN A 26 -32.88 27.64 7.29
C ASN A 26 -32.06 28.93 7.09
N LYS A 27 -31.08 29.19 7.95
CA LYS A 27 -30.14 30.31 7.81
C LYS A 27 -28.72 29.78 7.66
N PRO A 28 -27.90 30.36 6.77
CA PRO A 28 -26.49 30.04 6.70
C PRO A 28 -25.82 30.30 8.06
N ASN A 29 -25.01 29.35 8.52
CA ASN A 29 -24.25 29.44 9.77
C ASN A 29 -22.76 29.65 9.47
N TYR A 30 -22.11 28.66 8.86
CA TYR A 30 -20.74 28.78 8.34
C TYR A 30 -20.70 28.64 6.82
N ILE A 31 -19.88 29.46 6.16
CA ILE A 31 -19.73 29.49 4.70
C ILE A 31 -18.23 29.42 4.36
N HIS A 32 -17.81 28.33 3.76
CA HIS A 32 -16.44 28.07 3.31
C HIS A 32 -16.48 27.63 1.84
N ILE A 33 -16.64 28.60 0.94
CA ILE A 33 -16.61 28.39 -0.52
C ILE A 33 -15.50 29.27 -1.11
N ASN A 34 -14.72 28.72 -2.04
CA ASN A 34 -13.69 29.47 -2.73
C ASN A 34 -14.28 30.67 -3.48
N ASN A 35 -13.62 31.83 -3.40
CA ASN A 35 -14.03 33.09 -4.04
C ASN A 35 -15.42 33.62 -3.61
N HIS A 36 -15.92 33.22 -2.44
CA HIS A 36 -17.18 33.73 -1.91
C HIS A 36 -17.07 35.20 -1.51
N ASN A 37 -17.89 36.05 -2.12
CA ASN A 37 -17.77 37.52 -1.99
C ASN A 37 -18.92 38.19 -1.23
N ASN A 38 -19.99 37.49 -0.81
CA ASN A 38 -21.22 38.15 -0.30
C ASN A 38 -21.98 37.38 0.79
N LYS A 39 -22.11 37.98 1.98
CA LYS A 39 -22.72 37.36 3.17
C LYS A 39 -24.27 37.24 3.16
N ASN A 40 -24.98 37.91 2.24
CA ASN A 40 -26.45 37.93 2.19
C ASN A 40 -27.00 37.22 0.92
N LYS A 41 -26.70 35.94 0.76
CA LYS A 41 -27.25 35.10 -0.32
C LYS A 41 -28.35 34.18 0.19
N THR A 42 -29.30 33.83 -0.69
CA THR A 42 -30.32 32.81 -0.39
C THR A 42 -29.69 31.42 -0.30
N ILE A 43 -30.38 30.45 0.31
CA ILE A 43 -29.93 29.04 0.37
C ILE A 43 -29.61 28.54 -1.05
N LYS A 44 -30.52 28.78 -2.00
CA LYS A 44 -30.34 28.38 -3.40
C LYS A 44 -29.05 28.92 -4.01
N LEU A 45 -28.80 30.23 -3.89
CA LEU A 45 -27.61 30.86 -4.45
C LEU A 45 -26.31 30.37 -3.80
N LEU A 46 -26.33 30.06 -2.51
CA LEU A 46 -25.15 29.50 -1.82
C LEU A 46 -24.85 28.07 -2.26
N VAL A 47 -25.88 27.24 -2.41
CA VAL A 47 -25.72 25.86 -2.90
C VAL A 47 -25.27 25.85 -4.36
N GLU A 48 -25.84 26.72 -5.20
CA GLU A 48 -25.40 26.91 -6.58
C GLU A 48 -23.93 27.35 -6.64
N GLU A 49 -23.54 28.35 -5.83
CA GLU A 49 -22.15 28.80 -5.75
C GLU A 49 -21.19 27.67 -5.32
N LEU A 50 -21.58 26.85 -4.33
CA LEU A 50 -20.80 25.69 -3.91
C LEU A 50 -20.68 24.65 -5.03
N LEU A 51 -21.78 24.36 -5.76
CA LEU A 51 -21.77 23.44 -6.90
C LEU A 51 -20.86 23.94 -8.04
N TYR A 52 -20.88 25.23 -8.35
CA TYR A 52 -20.01 25.80 -9.39
C TYR A 52 -18.54 25.89 -8.97
N SER A 53 -18.28 26.07 -7.66
CA SER A 53 -16.94 26.13 -7.10
C SER A 53 -16.32 24.73 -6.88
N SER A 54 -17.15 23.71 -6.65
CA SER A 54 -16.74 22.31 -6.53
C SER A 54 -16.27 21.76 -7.87
N LYS A 55 -15.13 21.06 -7.87
CA LYS A 55 -14.57 20.46 -9.08
C LYS A 55 -15.46 19.37 -9.68
N SER A 56 -16.14 18.59 -8.84
CA SER A 56 -17.03 17.52 -9.28
C SER A 56 -18.39 18.03 -9.76
N HIS A 57 -18.66 19.33 -9.57
CA HIS A 57 -19.99 19.94 -9.71
C HIS A 57 -21.08 19.17 -8.96
N SER A 58 -20.69 18.65 -7.80
CA SER A 58 -21.54 17.83 -6.96
C SER A 58 -21.31 18.12 -5.48
N VAL A 59 -22.37 17.93 -4.70
CA VAL A 59 -22.39 18.09 -3.24
C VAL A 59 -23.01 16.88 -2.54
N ASN A 60 -22.62 16.72 -1.28
CA ASN A 60 -23.23 15.80 -0.32
C ASN A 60 -23.94 16.61 0.76
N ILE A 61 -24.98 16.03 1.36
CA ILE A 61 -25.69 16.62 2.49
C ILE A 61 -25.58 15.67 3.68
N ARG A 62 -24.89 16.13 4.73
CA ARG A 62 -24.83 15.47 6.04
C ARG A 62 -25.63 16.29 7.04
N SER A 63 -26.36 15.60 7.92
CA SER A 63 -27.20 16.26 8.93
C SER A 63 -27.00 15.66 10.31
N TYR A 64 -27.09 16.50 11.34
CA TYR A 64 -26.97 16.09 12.73
C TYR A 64 -27.87 16.95 13.62
N ARG A 65 -28.17 16.46 14.82
CA ARG A 65 -28.93 17.17 15.84
C ARG A 65 -28.01 17.46 17.03
N GLU A 66 -28.17 18.61 17.66
CA GLU A 66 -27.50 18.92 18.93
C GLU A 66 -27.78 17.82 19.97
N GLY A 67 -26.75 17.38 20.69
CA GLY A 67 -26.84 16.31 21.69
C GLY A 67 -26.99 14.89 21.13
N SER A 68 -27.13 14.69 19.81
CA SER A 68 -27.14 13.36 19.19
C SER A 68 -25.76 12.99 18.67
N THR A 69 -25.24 11.84 19.12
CA THR A 69 -23.97 11.29 18.64
C THR A 69 -24.09 10.53 17.32
N LYS A 70 -25.30 10.10 16.93
CA LYS A 70 -25.54 9.41 15.66
C LYS A 70 -25.91 10.41 14.56
N GLY A 71 -25.11 10.45 13.50
CA GLY A 71 -25.40 11.22 12.29
C GLY A 71 -26.67 10.70 11.59
N HIS A 72 -27.38 11.61 10.92
CA HIS A 72 -28.53 11.26 10.08
C HIS A 72 -28.05 10.64 8.75
N LYS A 73 -28.99 10.17 7.91
CA LYS A 73 -28.68 9.64 6.56
C LYS A 73 -27.87 10.68 5.76
N LEU A 74 -26.68 10.28 5.31
CA LEU A 74 -25.87 11.04 4.36
C LEU A 74 -26.42 10.86 2.95
N ILE A 75 -26.66 11.96 2.25
CA ILE A 75 -27.16 12.00 0.88
C ILE A 75 -25.98 12.41 -0.01
N TYR A 76 -25.72 11.61 -1.05
CA TYR A 76 -24.49 11.73 -1.84
C TYR A 76 -24.75 12.21 -3.26
N GLY A 77 -23.76 12.91 -3.82
CA GLY A 77 -23.63 13.03 -5.27
C GLY A 77 -24.68 13.92 -5.95
N LEU A 78 -25.33 14.82 -5.22
CA LEU A 78 -26.35 15.72 -5.77
C LEU A 78 -25.68 16.77 -6.68
N ARG A 79 -26.30 17.06 -7.81
CA ARG A 79 -25.79 17.99 -8.82
C ARG A 79 -26.73 19.19 -8.99
N ILE A 80 -26.40 20.11 -9.91
CA ILE A 80 -27.20 21.30 -10.19
C ILE A 80 -28.63 20.97 -10.61
N GLU A 81 -28.84 19.84 -11.30
CA GLU A 81 -30.16 19.36 -11.68
C GLU A 81 -31.03 18.99 -10.47
N ASN A 82 -30.40 18.72 -9.31
CA ASN A 82 -31.06 18.41 -8.04
C ASN A 82 -31.25 19.63 -7.14
N ILE A 83 -31.08 20.88 -7.62
CA ILE A 83 -31.08 22.06 -6.75
C ILE A 83 -32.33 22.19 -5.89
N ASP A 84 -33.51 21.94 -6.45
CA ASP A 84 -34.77 22.03 -5.70
C ASP A 84 -34.91 20.88 -4.68
N GLU A 85 -34.36 19.70 -4.99
CA GLU A 85 -34.26 18.58 -4.04
C GLU A 85 -33.33 18.91 -2.87
N ILE A 86 -32.16 19.51 -3.15
CA ILE A 86 -31.19 19.95 -2.13
C ILE A 86 -31.87 20.93 -1.16
N ILE A 87 -32.58 21.94 -1.69
CA ILE A 87 -33.28 22.94 -0.88
C ILE A 87 -34.35 22.27 -0.01
N ASN A 88 -35.17 21.39 -0.61
CA ASN A 88 -36.21 20.66 0.13
C ASN A 88 -35.64 19.81 1.27
N ILE A 89 -34.48 19.19 1.07
CA ILE A 89 -33.78 18.43 2.12
C ILE A 89 -33.35 19.36 3.26
N ILE A 90 -32.75 20.51 2.95
CA ILE A 90 -32.31 21.49 3.96
C ILE A 90 -33.51 22.01 4.76
N GLU A 91 -34.60 22.37 4.08
CA GLU A 91 -35.82 22.83 4.74
C GLU A 91 -36.45 21.76 5.63
N LYS A 92 -36.51 20.52 5.15
CA LYS A 92 -37.02 19.39 5.94
C LYS A 92 -36.17 19.17 7.19
N ASN A 93 -34.85 19.15 7.04
CA ASN A 93 -33.92 19.02 8.17
C ASN A 93 -34.15 20.14 9.18
N SER A 94 -34.32 21.38 8.71
CA SER A 94 -34.62 22.52 9.57
C SER A 94 -35.94 22.37 10.34
N ARG A 95 -37.02 21.88 9.70
CA ARG A 95 -38.30 21.62 10.39
C ARG A 95 -38.18 20.53 11.45
N GLU A 96 -37.26 19.60 11.25
CA GLU A 96 -36.96 18.49 12.16
C GLU A 96 -35.84 18.81 13.17
N ASN A 97 -35.43 20.08 13.31
CA ASN A 97 -34.37 20.57 14.19
C ASN A 97 -32.99 19.89 13.95
N PHE A 98 -32.67 19.59 12.69
CA PHE A 98 -31.34 19.16 12.26
C PHE A 98 -30.57 20.33 11.66
N VAL A 99 -29.27 20.38 11.95
CA VAL A 99 -28.31 21.19 11.20
C VAL A 99 -27.94 20.44 9.93
N SER A 100 -27.94 21.14 8.80
CA SER A 100 -27.49 20.59 7.51
C SER A 100 -26.12 21.13 7.18
N ILE A 101 -25.21 20.28 6.72
CA ILE A 101 -23.93 20.66 6.14
C ILE A 101 -23.93 20.15 4.70
N VAL A 102 -23.89 21.09 3.76
CA VAL A 102 -23.75 20.82 2.34
C VAL A 102 -22.28 20.99 2.00
N ASN A 103 -21.59 19.92 1.62
CA ASN A 103 -20.17 19.97 1.28
C ASN A 103 -19.91 19.45 -0.12
N GLU A 104 -18.84 19.91 -0.77
CA GLU A 104 -18.44 19.37 -2.06
C GLU A 104 -18.21 17.85 -2.01
N THR A 105 -18.50 17.19 -3.13
CA THR A 105 -18.16 15.79 -3.34
C THR A 105 -16.75 15.70 -3.88
N ILE A 106 -15.86 15.02 -3.14
CA ILE A 106 -14.50 14.71 -3.60
C ILE A 106 -14.48 13.25 -4.06
N ASP A 107 -13.97 13.00 -5.26
CA ASP A 107 -13.95 11.66 -5.86
C ASP A 107 -12.90 10.77 -5.17
N VAL A 108 -13.36 9.64 -4.63
CA VAL A 108 -12.48 8.63 -4.01
C VAL A 108 -11.70 7.82 -5.04
N ASN A 109 -12.07 7.88 -6.32
CA ASN A 109 -11.45 7.13 -7.42
C ASN A 109 -10.40 7.94 -8.19
N ASP A 110 -10.06 9.14 -7.73
CA ASP A 110 -9.12 10.05 -8.38
C ASP A 110 -7.65 9.63 -8.28
N GLY A 111 -7.40 8.47 -7.68
CA GLY A 111 -6.07 7.92 -7.41
C GLY A 111 -5.58 8.19 -5.98
N GLY A 112 -6.30 8.97 -5.18
CA GLY A 112 -5.98 9.29 -3.79
C GLY A 112 -6.23 8.15 -2.79
N VAL A 113 -5.99 8.45 -1.51
CA VAL A 113 -6.30 7.56 -0.38
C VAL A 113 -7.01 8.33 0.72
N SER A 114 -7.86 7.63 1.47
CA SER A 114 -8.48 8.15 2.68
C SER A 114 -8.15 7.28 3.88
N GLY A 115 -8.11 7.88 5.06
CA GLY A 115 -7.63 7.19 6.24
C GLY A 115 -7.71 7.98 7.54
N VAL A 116 -6.98 7.48 8.53
CA VAL A 116 -6.89 8.02 9.88
C VAL A 116 -5.44 8.08 10.33
N VAL A 117 -5.05 9.18 10.96
CA VAL A 117 -3.81 9.29 11.75
C VAL A 117 -4.18 9.33 13.23
N MET A 118 -3.49 8.55 14.06
CA MET A 118 -3.62 8.56 15.51
C MET A 118 -2.31 8.13 16.17
N GLY A 119 -1.72 9.00 17.01
CA GLY A 119 -0.41 8.75 17.60
C GLY A 119 0.66 8.45 16.55
N ASN A 120 1.37 7.33 16.70
CA ASN A 120 2.38 6.85 15.74
C ASN A 120 1.80 5.90 14.66
N LEU A 121 0.49 5.85 14.48
CA LEU A 121 -0.16 4.98 13.49
C LEU A 121 -0.84 5.82 12.41
N ILE A 122 -0.68 5.41 11.16
CA ILE A 122 -1.46 5.88 10.02
C ILE A 122 -2.09 4.68 9.32
N GLU A 123 -3.40 4.77 9.10
CA GLU A 123 -4.19 3.75 8.43
C GLU A 123 -4.94 4.33 7.25
N PHE A 124 -4.84 3.74 6.06
CA PHE A 124 -5.50 4.29 4.87
C PHE A 124 -5.79 3.23 3.80
N SER A 125 -6.71 3.58 2.90
CA SER A 125 -7.07 2.76 1.75
C SER A 125 -7.39 3.64 0.54
N PRO A 126 -7.03 3.23 -0.69
CA PRO A 126 -7.50 3.87 -1.91
C PRO A 126 -8.97 3.52 -2.17
N LYS A 127 -9.66 4.32 -3.00
CA LYS A 127 -11.04 4.08 -3.48
C LYS A 127 -12.09 3.96 -2.37
N ASP A 128 -11.84 4.62 -1.23
CA ASP A 128 -12.72 4.59 -0.08
C ASP A 128 -12.62 5.90 0.71
N THR A 129 -13.50 6.05 1.70
CA THR A 129 -13.56 7.17 2.64
C THR A 129 -12.71 6.87 3.88
N PRO A 130 -12.50 7.83 4.81
CA PRO A 130 -11.77 7.57 6.06
C PRO A 130 -12.30 6.39 6.89
N LYS A 131 -13.57 6.01 6.71
CA LYS A 131 -14.19 4.83 7.33
C LYS A 131 -13.59 3.49 6.86
N ALA A 132 -12.75 3.48 5.83
CA ALA A 132 -12.05 2.29 5.38
C ALA A 132 -11.22 1.61 6.48
N VAL A 133 -10.80 2.36 7.51
CA VAL A 133 -10.05 1.81 8.65
C VAL A 133 -10.84 0.81 9.49
N GLU A 134 -12.16 0.76 9.33
CA GLU A 134 -13.04 -0.22 9.97
C GLU A 134 -13.19 -1.50 9.13
N LYS A 135 -12.66 -1.52 7.90
CA LYS A 135 -12.78 -2.62 6.94
C LYS A 135 -11.50 -3.44 6.85
N GLU A 136 -11.62 -4.65 6.32
CA GLU A 136 -10.46 -5.49 6.02
C GLU A 136 -9.61 -4.90 4.89
N GLY A 137 -8.31 -5.24 4.91
CA GLY A 137 -7.37 -4.83 3.86
C GLY A 137 -6.88 -3.39 3.97
N VAL A 138 -7.18 -2.66 5.04
CA VAL A 138 -6.58 -1.34 5.29
C VAL A 138 -5.04 -1.44 5.36
N CYS A 139 -4.34 -0.45 4.81
CA CYS A 139 -2.90 -0.33 4.98
C CYS A 139 -2.62 0.35 6.32
N SER A 140 -1.94 -0.34 7.24
CA SER A 140 -1.57 0.19 8.55
C SER A 140 -0.05 0.28 8.67
N LEU A 141 0.48 1.47 8.94
CA LEU A 141 1.92 1.75 8.98
C LEU A 141 2.28 2.62 10.19
N PRO A 142 3.53 2.56 10.69
CA PRO A 142 4.08 3.63 11.52
C PRO A 142 3.92 4.98 10.79
N LYS A 143 3.57 6.04 11.52
CA LYS A 143 3.20 7.35 10.96
C LYS A 143 4.25 7.89 9.99
N GLU A 144 5.52 7.93 10.41
CA GLU A 144 6.60 8.45 9.56
C GLU A 144 6.87 7.57 8.34
N VAL A 145 6.72 6.24 8.46
CA VAL A 145 6.82 5.32 7.32
C VAL A 145 5.70 5.58 6.33
N GLY A 146 4.47 5.73 6.80
CA GLY A 146 3.33 6.03 5.94
C GLY A 146 3.45 7.40 5.26
N PHE A 147 3.87 8.44 5.99
CA PHE A 147 4.12 9.76 5.40
C PHE A 147 5.22 9.74 4.35
N TYR A 148 6.34 9.05 4.61
CA TYR A 148 7.40 8.88 3.62
C TYR A 148 6.86 8.20 2.34
N ILE A 149 6.13 7.10 2.51
CA ILE A 149 5.57 6.35 1.37
C ILE A 149 4.57 7.19 0.58
N LEU A 150 3.63 7.87 1.26
CA LEU A 150 2.66 8.74 0.60
C LEU A 150 3.35 9.89 -0.13
N GLU A 151 4.38 10.50 0.46
CA GLU A 151 5.16 11.54 -0.19
C GLU A 151 5.87 11.04 -1.45
N LYS A 152 6.48 9.85 -1.42
CA LYS A 152 7.08 9.26 -2.61
C LYS A 152 6.06 8.97 -3.71
N VAL A 153 4.89 8.44 -3.35
CA VAL A 153 3.86 8.02 -4.31
C VAL A 153 3.15 9.22 -4.94
N TYR A 154 2.81 10.23 -4.15
CA TYR A 154 1.98 11.37 -4.59
C TYR A 154 2.77 12.64 -4.87
N GLY A 155 4.04 12.72 -4.46
CA GLY A 155 4.90 13.89 -4.65
C GLY A 155 4.72 15.00 -3.62
N PHE A 156 3.93 14.79 -2.58
CA PHE A 156 3.73 15.72 -1.46
C PHE A 156 3.49 14.97 -0.15
N LYS A 157 3.94 15.53 0.96
CA LYS A 157 3.67 14.99 2.30
C LYS A 157 2.24 15.38 2.74
N PRO A 158 1.43 14.46 3.29
CA PRO A 158 0.13 14.81 3.86
C PRO A 158 0.26 15.89 4.94
N GLU A 159 -0.53 16.95 4.84
CA GLU A 159 -0.51 18.09 5.76
C GLU A 159 -1.51 17.88 6.91
N ILE A 160 -1.03 17.27 8.00
CA ILE A 160 -1.86 16.92 9.16
C ILE A 160 -1.24 17.55 10.41
N ASN A 161 -1.63 18.79 10.72
CA ASN A 161 -1.06 19.62 11.78
C ASN A 161 -1.76 19.43 13.13
N PHE A 162 -1.89 18.16 13.56
CA PHE A 162 -2.47 17.81 14.85
C PHE A 162 -1.44 17.07 15.71
N ASP A 163 -1.50 17.32 17.03
CA ASP A 163 -0.68 16.56 17.98
C ASP A 163 -1.14 15.10 18.10
N GLU A 164 -0.31 14.28 18.75
CA GLU A 164 -0.51 12.82 18.85
C GLU A 164 -1.76 12.40 19.63
N ASN A 165 -2.37 13.31 20.41
CA ASN A 165 -3.61 13.05 21.15
C ASN A 165 -4.86 13.19 20.29
N TYR A 166 -4.70 13.50 18.99
CA TYR A 166 -5.83 13.57 18.07
C TYR A 166 -5.89 12.36 17.17
N ARG A 167 -7.10 11.81 17.04
CA ARG A 167 -7.49 10.98 15.90
C ARG A 167 -7.97 11.92 14.81
N VAL A 168 -7.32 11.89 13.65
CA VAL A 168 -7.62 12.77 12.52
C VAL A 168 -8.03 11.92 11.32
N GLU A 169 -9.25 12.12 10.84
CA GLU A 169 -9.72 11.56 9.57
C GLU A 169 -9.28 12.46 8.43
N PHE A 170 -8.60 11.88 7.45
CA PHE A 170 -8.04 12.62 6.32
C PHE A 170 -8.27 11.90 5.00
N SER A 171 -8.15 12.64 3.91
CA SER A 171 -7.87 12.08 2.59
C SER A 171 -6.79 12.90 1.91
N ILE A 172 -6.10 12.27 0.96
CA ILE A 172 -5.21 12.97 0.04
C ILE A 172 -5.61 12.69 -1.39
N HIS A 173 -5.42 13.70 -2.24
CA HIS A 173 -5.90 13.71 -3.61
C HIS A 173 -4.79 14.20 -4.56
N PRO A 174 -4.56 13.53 -5.71
CA PRO A 174 -3.60 14.01 -6.71
C PRO A 174 -3.96 15.41 -7.22
N ASN A 175 -5.25 15.73 -7.21
CA ASN A 175 -5.75 17.06 -7.53
C ASN A 175 -5.87 17.91 -6.26
N LYS A 176 -5.74 19.23 -6.45
CA LYS A 176 -6.00 20.20 -5.40
C LYS A 176 -7.51 20.35 -5.18
N GLU A 177 -7.94 20.19 -3.94
CA GLU A 177 -9.35 20.20 -3.53
C GLU A 177 -9.52 21.09 -2.28
N GLY A 178 -10.76 21.34 -1.85
CA GLY A 178 -11.03 22.06 -0.62
C GLY A 178 -10.88 23.58 -0.68
N VAL A 179 -11.00 24.18 0.49
CA VAL A 179 -10.97 25.64 0.71
C VAL A 179 -9.58 26.23 0.43
N LEU A 180 -8.52 25.52 0.78
CA LEU A 180 -7.14 25.97 0.56
C LEU A 180 -6.59 25.59 -0.82
N LYS A 181 -7.34 24.80 -1.60
CA LYS A 181 -6.88 24.22 -2.88
C LYS A 181 -5.56 23.49 -2.70
N GLU A 182 -5.56 22.55 -1.76
CA GLU A 182 -4.41 21.72 -1.40
C GLU A 182 -4.74 20.24 -1.63
N HIS A 183 -3.75 19.39 -1.43
CA HIS A 183 -3.88 17.97 -1.71
C HIS A 183 -4.35 17.14 -0.51
N THR A 184 -4.33 17.69 0.70
CA THR A 184 -4.82 17.02 1.91
C THR A 184 -6.15 17.61 2.31
N ILE A 185 -7.10 16.78 2.75
CA ILE A 185 -8.41 17.19 3.26
C ILE A 185 -8.59 16.57 4.63
N ILE A 186 -8.90 17.39 5.63
CA ILE A 186 -9.27 16.96 6.98
C ILE A 186 -10.79 16.86 7.06
N TRP A 187 -11.31 15.68 7.40
CA TRP A 187 -12.74 15.40 7.45
C TRP A 187 -13.31 15.57 8.86
N GLU A 188 -12.57 15.12 9.87
CA GLU A 188 -12.95 15.14 11.27
C GLU A 188 -11.71 14.98 12.14
N TYR A 189 -11.74 15.55 13.35
CA TYR A 189 -10.75 15.28 14.38
C TYR A 189 -11.42 15.08 15.74
N GLU A 190 -10.79 14.26 16.58
CA GLU A 190 -11.24 13.96 17.93
C GLU A 190 -10.05 13.84 18.86
N LYS A 191 -10.12 14.52 20.01
CA LYS A 191 -9.11 14.40 21.07
C LYS A 191 -9.35 13.10 21.84
N LEU A 192 -8.39 12.21 21.82
CA LEU A 192 -8.39 10.96 22.57
C LEU A 192 -7.32 11.02 23.67
N GLN A 193 -7.62 10.46 24.83
CA GLN A 193 -6.60 10.27 25.87
C GLN A 193 -5.80 9.02 25.52
N GLY A 194 -4.56 9.23 25.07
CA GLY A 194 -3.47 8.26 25.01
C GLY A 194 -3.82 6.82 24.67
N SER A 195 -3.62 6.42 23.41
CA SER A 195 -3.30 5.02 23.11
C SER A 195 -2.30 4.93 21.96
N SER A 196 -1.06 4.58 22.30
CA SER A 196 -0.08 4.12 21.31
C SER A 196 -0.46 2.70 20.93
N THR A 197 -0.98 2.51 19.72
CA THR A 197 -1.20 1.16 19.17
C THR A 197 -0.16 0.90 18.10
N GLU A 198 0.85 0.09 18.43
CA GLU A 198 1.74 -0.48 17.41
C GLU A 198 1.00 -1.61 16.70
N LYS A 199 0.76 -1.46 15.39
CA LYS A 199 0.24 -2.52 14.53
C LYS A 199 1.37 -3.10 13.69
N ARG A 200 1.35 -4.43 13.55
CA ARG A 200 2.20 -5.11 12.56
C ARG A 200 1.72 -4.75 11.16
N ILE A 201 2.65 -4.43 10.27
CA ILE A 201 2.37 -4.21 8.86
C ILE A 201 1.98 -5.56 8.27
N ILE A 202 0.86 -5.61 7.55
CA ILE A 202 0.40 -6.81 6.86
C ILE A 202 0.22 -6.46 5.39
N TRP A 203 0.79 -7.27 4.50
CA TRP A 203 0.48 -7.19 3.07
C TRP A 203 0.42 -8.59 2.44
N PRO A 204 -0.47 -8.80 1.44
CA PRO A 204 -1.16 -7.77 0.65
C PRO A 204 -2.31 -7.05 1.37
N ASN A 205 -2.35 -5.72 1.25
CA ASN A 205 -3.44 -4.83 1.68
C ASN A 205 -3.94 -4.02 0.46
N ASN A 206 -5.00 -3.22 0.60
CA ASN A 206 -5.60 -2.48 -0.50
C ASN A 206 -4.61 -1.54 -1.19
N PHE A 207 -3.72 -0.90 -0.43
CA PHE A 207 -2.71 0.00 -0.99
C PHE A 207 -1.56 -0.76 -1.65
N SER A 208 -1.11 -1.88 -1.08
CA SER A 208 -0.09 -2.71 -1.74
C SER A 208 -0.62 -3.35 -3.03
N LYS A 209 -1.92 -3.69 -3.10
CA LYS A 209 -2.57 -4.16 -4.34
C LYS A 209 -2.67 -3.04 -5.37
N PHE A 210 -2.95 -1.82 -4.91
CA PHE A 210 -3.06 -0.62 -5.73
C PHE A 210 -1.73 -0.21 -6.38
N LEU A 211 -0.62 -0.31 -5.65
CA LEU A 211 0.72 -0.04 -6.16
C LEU A 211 1.34 -1.24 -6.89
N GLY A 212 1.11 -2.44 -6.36
CA GLY A 212 1.78 -3.68 -6.70
C GLY A 212 2.69 -4.16 -5.56
N ASP A 213 2.68 -5.46 -5.33
CA ASP A 213 3.32 -6.12 -4.18
C ASP A 213 4.84 -5.82 -4.07
N LYS A 214 5.54 -5.95 -5.20
CA LYS A 214 6.99 -5.71 -5.29
C LYS A 214 7.33 -4.25 -4.99
N VAL A 215 6.52 -3.32 -5.49
CA VAL A 215 6.69 -1.88 -5.24
C VAL A 215 6.56 -1.58 -3.76
N PHE A 216 5.51 -2.12 -3.13
CA PHE A 216 5.23 -1.87 -1.73
C PHE A 216 6.36 -2.39 -0.81
N GLY A 217 6.86 -3.60 -1.07
CA GLY A 217 8.01 -4.15 -0.32
C GLY A 217 9.27 -3.29 -0.46
N LEU A 218 9.55 -2.79 -1.66
CA LEU A 218 10.72 -1.93 -1.90
C LEU A 218 10.56 -0.53 -1.28
N LEU A 219 9.36 0.05 -1.32
CA LEU A 219 9.06 1.32 -0.65
C LEU A 219 9.21 1.23 0.86
N LEU A 220 8.80 0.11 1.47
CA LEU A 220 9.04 -0.12 2.89
C LEU A 220 10.55 -0.12 3.20
N LEU A 221 11.36 -0.85 2.44
CA LEU A 221 12.81 -0.85 2.65
C LEU A 221 13.44 0.54 2.49
N ASP A 222 13.03 1.27 1.46
CA ASP A 222 13.51 2.64 1.21
C ASP A 222 13.11 3.60 2.34
N SER A 223 11.88 3.50 2.85
CA SER A 223 11.40 4.29 4.00
C SER A 223 12.15 4.04 5.29
N LEU A 224 12.76 2.85 5.42
CA LEU A 224 13.59 2.47 6.56
C LEU A 224 15.07 2.80 6.35
N GLY A 225 15.42 3.47 5.25
CA GLY A 225 16.76 3.96 4.95
C GLY A 225 17.72 2.94 4.35
N PHE A 226 17.24 1.75 3.98
CA PHE A 226 18.08 0.73 3.35
C PHE A 226 18.45 1.08 1.91
N ASP A 227 19.53 0.49 1.41
CA ASP A 227 20.00 0.71 0.04
C ASP A 227 19.14 -0.08 -0.95
N VAL A 228 18.12 0.58 -1.48
CA VAL A 228 17.29 0.08 -2.58
C VAL A 228 17.76 0.74 -3.89
N PRO A 229 18.01 -0.01 -4.98
CA PRO A 229 18.35 0.59 -6.26
C PRO A 229 17.24 1.51 -6.75
N TYR A 230 17.62 2.67 -7.29
CA TYR A 230 16.71 3.67 -7.80
C TYR A 230 15.71 3.05 -8.76
N ALA A 231 14.43 3.30 -8.53
CA ALA A 231 13.36 2.74 -9.31
C ALA A 231 12.42 3.84 -9.79
N THR A 232 11.97 3.71 -11.03
CA THR A 232 10.83 4.44 -11.58
C THR A 232 9.66 3.48 -11.69
N VAL A 233 8.52 3.87 -11.13
CA VAL A 233 7.28 3.10 -11.13
C VAL A 233 6.32 3.71 -12.12
N VAL A 234 5.82 2.89 -13.06
CA VAL A 234 4.71 3.23 -13.94
C VAL A 234 3.49 2.45 -13.45
N ASN A 235 2.57 3.15 -12.79
CA ASN A 235 1.39 2.56 -12.14
C ASN A 235 0.10 2.84 -12.92
N ARG A 236 -0.91 1.99 -12.78
CA ARG A 236 -2.23 2.17 -13.44
C ARG A 236 -3.09 3.26 -12.80
N ASN A 237 -2.93 3.51 -11.50
CA ASN A 237 -3.85 4.31 -10.69
C ASN A 237 -3.29 5.66 -10.23
N VAL A 238 -1.96 5.82 -10.22
CA VAL A 238 -1.28 7.07 -9.85
C VAL A 238 -0.24 7.45 -10.89
N ALA A 239 0.12 8.73 -10.93
CA ALA A 239 1.18 9.24 -11.79
C ALA A 239 2.52 8.52 -11.50
N PRO A 240 3.42 8.41 -12.49
CA PRO A 240 4.72 7.81 -12.28
C PRO A 240 5.50 8.49 -11.16
N PHE A 241 6.17 7.68 -10.34
CA PHE A 241 6.98 8.17 -9.21
C PHE A 241 8.29 7.40 -9.09
N TYR A 242 9.18 7.90 -8.21
CA TYR A 242 10.52 7.38 -8.04
C TYR A 242 10.94 7.28 -6.57
N PHE A 243 11.81 6.32 -6.27
CA PHE A 243 12.38 6.11 -4.94
C PHE A 243 13.71 5.34 -5.05
N GLY A 244 14.43 5.14 -3.93
CA GLY A 244 15.72 4.46 -3.91
C GLY A 244 16.91 5.34 -4.30
N LYS A 245 18.08 4.72 -4.42
CA LYS A 245 19.38 5.37 -4.61
C LYS A 245 20.04 4.92 -5.92
N LYS A 246 20.69 5.86 -6.60
CA LYS A 246 21.42 5.57 -7.85
C LYS A 246 22.54 4.56 -7.60
N THR A 247 22.63 3.54 -8.43
CA THR A 247 23.69 2.51 -8.37
C THR A 247 24.93 2.91 -9.15
N GLY A 248 24.84 3.98 -9.97
CA GLY A 248 25.85 4.35 -10.95
C GLY A 248 25.64 3.67 -12.32
N SER A 249 24.80 2.63 -12.40
CA SER A 249 24.48 1.98 -13.67
C SER A 249 23.36 2.69 -14.43
N PHE A 250 23.56 2.85 -15.74
CA PHE A 250 22.50 3.26 -16.65
C PHE A 250 21.67 2.08 -17.17
N GLU A 251 22.14 0.84 -16.99
CA GLU A 251 21.36 -0.35 -17.30
C GLU A 251 20.14 -0.45 -16.38
N LYS A 252 19.04 -0.97 -16.94
CA LYS A 252 17.78 -1.12 -16.24
C LYS A 252 17.38 -2.58 -16.15
N TRP A 253 16.69 -2.89 -15.07
CA TRP A 253 15.83 -4.05 -14.94
C TRP A 253 14.39 -3.60 -15.11
N ILE A 254 13.69 -4.20 -16.07
CA ILE A 254 12.24 -4.07 -16.18
C ILE A 254 11.60 -5.22 -15.43
N ARG A 255 10.66 -4.87 -14.53
CA ARG A 255 10.02 -5.82 -13.63
C ARG A 255 8.52 -5.54 -13.60
N THR A 256 7.72 -6.58 -13.70
CA THR A 256 6.29 -6.47 -13.38
C THR A 256 6.07 -6.54 -11.88
N SER A 257 5.08 -5.79 -11.40
CA SER A 257 4.62 -5.86 -10.01
C SER A 257 3.13 -6.24 -9.99
N PRO A 258 2.81 -7.51 -9.71
CA PRO A 258 1.42 -7.95 -9.64
C PRO A 258 0.70 -7.34 -8.43
N ILE A 259 -0.64 -7.36 -8.47
CA ILE A 259 -1.46 -6.92 -7.33
C ILE A 259 -1.23 -7.79 -6.09
N GLU A 260 -0.89 -9.06 -6.28
CA GLU A 260 -0.52 -10.02 -5.23
C GLU A 260 0.64 -10.87 -5.73
N LYS A 261 1.58 -11.23 -4.84
CA LYS A 261 2.77 -12.01 -5.22
C LYS A 261 2.39 -13.36 -5.82
N GLU A 262 2.88 -13.63 -7.03
CA GLU A 262 2.88 -14.96 -7.65
C GLU A 262 4.33 -15.31 -8.02
N ALA A 263 5.00 -16.09 -7.16
CA ALA A 263 6.44 -16.34 -7.24
C ALA A 263 6.84 -16.92 -8.61
N GLY A 264 7.80 -16.29 -9.30
CA GLY A 264 8.35 -16.74 -10.60
C GLY A 264 7.36 -16.81 -11.77
N LYS A 265 6.20 -16.14 -11.69
CA LYS A 265 5.17 -16.19 -12.75
C LYS A 265 5.31 -15.06 -13.77
N TYR A 266 5.44 -13.84 -13.26
CA TYR A 266 5.45 -12.63 -14.10
C TYR A 266 6.87 -12.16 -14.41
N PHE A 267 7.02 -11.47 -15.53
CA PHE A 267 8.31 -11.10 -16.10
C PHE A 267 9.17 -10.23 -15.16
N THR A 268 10.47 -10.55 -15.14
CA THR A 268 11.56 -9.75 -14.59
C THR A 268 12.77 -10.03 -15.48
N GLY A 269 13.35 -8.97 -16.05
CA GLY A 269 14.41 -9.12 -17.03
C GLY A 269 15.32 -7.91 -17.12
N LYS A 270 16.52 -8.16 -17.66
CA LYS A 270 17.53 -7.14 -17.93
C LYS A 270 17.24 -6.39 -19.23
N GLY A 271 17.65 -5.13 -19.25
CA GLY A 271 17.48 -4.25 -20.38
C GLY A 271 16.10 -3.60 -20.41
N TRP A 272 15.99 -2.58 -21.25
CA TRP A 272 14.72 -1.93 -21.53
C TRP A 272 13.91 -2.79 -22.51
N VAL A 273 12.63 -2.96 -22.22
CA VAL A 273 11.64 -3.54 -23.12
C VAL A 273 10.46 -2.58 -23.22
N ASP A 274 9.67 -2.68 -24.29
CA ASP A 274 8.47 -1.86 -24.44
C ASP A 274 7.51 -2.15 -23.26
N PRO A 275 7.26 -1.16 -22.38
CA PRO A 275 6.45 -1.39 -21.19
C PRO A 275 4.98 -1.64 -21.53
N PHE A 276 4.46 -1.11 -22.64
CA PHE A 276 3.05 -1.26 -23.01
C PHE A 276 2.76 -2.65 -23.56
N ILE A 277 3.66 -3.17 -24.40
CA ILE A 277 3.59 -4.54 -24.89
C ILE A 277 3.73 -5.51 -23.71
N LEU A 278 4.75 -5.30 -22.87
CA LEU A 278 4.98 -6.15 -21.70
C LEU A 278 3.76 -6.20 -20.78
N MET A 279 3.15 -5.04 -20.48
CA MET A 279 1.94 -4.99 -19.65
C MET A 279 0.83 -5.86 -20.22
N ASN A 280 0.55 -5.73 -21.52
CA ASN A 280 -0.52 -6.47 -22.19
C ASN A 280 -0.27 -7.98 -22.24
N GLU A 281 0.99 -8.41 -22.37
CA GLU A 281 1.36 -9.82 -22.37
C GLU A 281 1.26 -10.44 -20.97
N GLU A 282 1.78 -9.75 -19.97
CA GLU A 282 1.81 -10.25 -18.59
C GLU A 282 0.41 -10.28 -17.96
N GLU A 283 -0.45 -9.33 -18.32
CA GLU A 283 -1.85 -9.30 -17.91
C GLU A 283 -2.60 -10.58 -18.30
N LYS A 284 -2.33 -11.12 -19.51
CA LYS A 284 -2.97 -12.34 -20.04
C LYS A 284 -2.57 -13.63 -19.31
N LYS A 285 -1.50 -13.61 -18.51
CA LYS A 285 -1.05 -14.79 -17.74
C LYS A 285 -1.88 -15.04 -16.48
N GLY A 286 -2.62 -14.03 -16.03
CA GLY A 286 -3.45 -14.10 -14.85
C GLY A 286 -4.92 -14.42 -15.16
N LYS A 287 -5.72 -14.56 -14.10
CA LYS A 287 -7.16 -14.86 -14.19
C LYS A 287 -8.04 -13.72 -13.68
N LYS A 288 -7.45 -12.68 -13.09
CA LYS A 288 -8.16 -11.54 -12.52
C LYS A 288 -8.36 -10.47 -13.59
N ASP A 289 -9.28 -9.54 -13.35
CA ASP A 289 -9.49 -8.38 -14.24
C ASP A 289 -8.24 -7.49 -14.32
N ILE A 290 -7.51 -7.39 -13.20
CA ILE A 290 -6.21 -6.74 -13.11
C ILE A 290 -5.27 -7.67 -12.32
N ASN A 291 -4.20 -8.09 -12.96
CA ASN A 291 -3.15 -8.96 -12.45
C ASN A 291 -1.88 -8.16 -12.20
N ILE A 292 -1.53 -7.22 -13.10
CA ILE A 292 -0.37 -6.35 -12.97
C ILE A 292 -0.81 -4.95 -12.53
N ALA A 293 -0.34 -4.51 -11.37
CA ALA A 293 -0.63 -3.17 -10.84
C ALA A 293 0.27 -2.10 -11.46
N SER A 294 1.54 -2.46 -11.69
CA SER A 294 2.57 -1.55 -12.19
C SER A 294 3.74 -2.26 -12.83
N LEU A 295 4.54 -1.47 -13.54
CA LEU A 295 5.87 -1.83 -14.03
C LEU A 295 6.94 -1.01 -13.30
N LEU A 296 8.06 -1.65 -12.99
CA LEU A 296 9.24 -1.03 -12.40
C LEU A 296 10.38 -1.04 -13.40
N SER A 297 10.96 0.13 -13.63
CA SER A 297 12.29 0.28 -14.23
C SER A 297 13.28 0.59 -13.11
N GLN A 298 14.07 -0.39 -12.72
CA GLN A 298 15.02 -0.30 -11.60
C GLN A 298 16.46 -0.25 -12.12
N ASP A 299 17.30 0.60 -11.53
CA ASP A 299 18.73 0.65 -11.82
C ASP A 299 19.36 -0.73 -11.57
N ALA A 300 20.17 -1.20 -12.53
CA ALA A 300 20.92 -2.43 -12.35
C ALA A 300 22.04 -2.25 -11.30
N VAL A 301 22.33 -3.33 -10.60
CA VAL A 301 23.49 -3.43 -9.70
C VAL A 301 24.50 -4.36 -10.35
N GLU A 302 25.75 -3.92 -10.47
CA GLU A 302 26.88 -4.73 -10.91
C GLU A 302 27.31 -5.69 -9.80
N GLY A 303 26.49 -6.71 -9.57
CA GLY A 303 26.66 -7.65 -8.47
C GLY A 303 27.82 -8.63 -8.67
N ILE A 304 28.71 -8.68 -7.67
CA ILE A 304 29.71 -9.75 -7.53
C ILE A 304 29.06 -11.00 -6.97
N TYR A 305 28.13 -10.82 -6.03
CA TYR A 305 27.34 -11.86 -5.41
C TYR A 305 25.88 -11.44 -5.35
N SER A 306 24.99 -12.41 -5.43
CA SER A 306 23.57 -12.18 -5.22
C SER A 306 22.95 -13.38 -4.53
N GLY A 307 21.77 -13.18 -3.95
CA GLY A 307 21.10 -14.23 -3.23
C GLY A 307 19.85 -13.75 -2.53
N ALA A 308 19.43 -14.53 -1.55
CA ALA A 308 18.28 -14.21 -0.74
C ALA A 308 18.53 -14.51 0.73
N SER A 309 17.75 -13.86 1.57
CA SER A 309 17.76 -14.11 3.01
C SER A 309 16.37 -14.23 3.56
N ILE A 310 16.21 -15.12 4.54
CA ILE A 310 15.04 -15.15 5.42
C ILE A 310 15.47 -14.54 6.73
N ILE A 311 14.70 -13.58 7.23
CA ILE A 311 14.98 -12.87 8.48
C ILE A 311 13.77 -13.08 9.39
N THR A 312 14.01 -13.72 10.53
CA THR A 312 13.02 -13.90 11.59
C THR A 312 13.45 -13.12 12.84
N LYS A 313 12.70 -13.27 13.94
CA LYS A 313 13.01 -12.65 15.22
C LYS A 313 14.41 -13.01 15.72
N ASP A 314 14.76 -14.29 15.63
CA ASP A 314 15.91 -14.84 16.35
C ASP A 314 17.01 -15.36 15.40
N GLU A 315 16.69 -15.64 14.14
CA GLU A 315 17.66 -16.17 13.18
C GLU A 315 17.56 -15.55 11.79
N SER A 316 18.60 -15.81 10.99
CA SER A 316 18.61 -15.44 9.58
C SER A 316 19.26 -16.55 8.76
N ILE A 317 18.63 -16.88 7.63
CA ILE A 317 19.23 -17.75 6.62
C ILE A 317 19.75 -16.84 5.51
N VAL A 318 20.97 -17.11 5.06
CA VAL A 318 21.59 -16.45 3.91
C VAL A 318 21.98 -17.52 2.90
N GLU A 319 21.45 -17.40 1.68
CA GLU A 319 21.79 -18.24 0.54
C GLU A 319 22.18 -17.34 -0.63
N GLY A 320 23.15 -17.75 -1.44
CA GLY A 320 23.58 -16.95 -2.58
C GLY A 320 24.54 -17.66 -3.52
N VAL A 321 24.90 -16.95 -4.58
CA VAL A 321 25.76 -17.40 -5.67
C VAL A 321 26.69 -16.28 -6.13
N LYS A 322 27.82 -16.62 -6.74
CA LYS A 322 28.63 -15.65 -7.48
C LYS A 322 27.89 -15.18 -8.73
N GLY A 323 27.94 -13.87 -8.98
CA GLY A 323 27.28 -13.19 -10.09
C GLY A 323 25.77 -13.01 -9.88
N GLN A 324 25.01 -13.13 -10.96
CA GLN A 324 23.57 -12.86 -10.99
C GLN A 324 22.72 -14.00 -10.41
N GLY A 325 21.58 -13.64 -9.82
CA GLY A 325 20.77 -14.52 -8.99
C GLY A 325 19.60 -15.20 -9.70
N ASP A 326 19.26 -14.83 -10.94
CA ASP A 326 18.02 -15.29 -11.58
C ASP A 326 17.98 -16.82 -11.70
N ASN A 327 19.09 -17.42 -12.13
CA ASN A 327 19.22 -18.88 -12.26
C ASN A 327 19.17 -19.58 -10.89
N PHE A 328 19.61 -18.92 -9.82
CA PHE A 328 19.47 -19.44 -8.45
C PHE A 328 17.99 -19.41 -8.02
N MET A 329 17.28 -18.30 -8.26
CA MET A 329 15.88 -18.15 -7.87
C MET A 329 14.95 -19.17 -8.54
N VAL A 330 15.24 -19.57 -9.78
CA VAL A 330 14.49 -20.60 -10.52
C VAL A 330 15.07 -22.01 -10.40
N GLY A 331 16.04 -22.24 -9.50
CA GLY A 331 16.57 -23.58 -9.21
C GLY A 331 17.44 -24.20 -10.31
N ARG A 332 17.94 -23.39 -11.27
CA ARG A 332 18.89 -23.83 -12.32
C ARG A 332 20.35 -23.76 -11.86
N LYS A 333 20.63 -23.01 -10.80
CA LYS A 333 21.96 -22.88 -10.20
C LYS A 333 21.88 -23.20 -8.70
N SER A 334 22.77 -24.08 -8.24
CA SER A 334 22.88 -24.48 -6.83
C SER A 334 23.46 -23.37 -5.97
N ILE A 335 23.19 -23.42 -4.67
CA ILE A 335 23.80 -22.54 -3.67
C ILE A 335 25.32 -22.70 -3.68
N GLU A 336 26.05 -21.59 -3.63
CA GLU A 336 27.51 -21.59 -3.50
C GLU A 336 27.92 -21.21 -2.07
N LYS A 337 29.13 -21.63 -1.66
CA LYS A 337 29.73 -21.16 -0.41
C LYS A 337 30.17 -19.70 -0.59
N LEU A 338 29.45 -18.78 0.06
CA LEU A 338 29.78 -17.35 0.04
C LEU A 338 31.07 -17.07 0.83
N PRO A 339 31.89 -16.07 0.42
CA PRO A 339 33.03 -15.62 1.21
C PRO A 339 32.61 -15.10 2.59
N THR A 340 33.45 -15.31 3.60
CA THR A 340 33.18 -14.86 4.99
C THR A 340 32.93 -13.36 5.08
N GLU A 341 33.62 -12.55 4.29
CA GLU A 341 33.39 -11.10 4.26
C GLU A 341 31.96 -10.73 3.84
N ILE A 342 31.43 -11.42 2.82
CA ILE A 342 30.07 -11.20 2.31
C ILE A 342 29.04 -11.66 3.34
N LEU A 343 29.28 -12.81 3.97
CA LEU A 343 28.41 -13.32 5.05
C LEU A 343 28.35 -12.34 6.23
N ASN A 344 29.48 -11.76 6.63
CA ASN A 344 29.52 -10.77 7.71
C ASN A 344 28.74 -9.50 7.35
N LYS A 345 28.91 -8.97 6.13
CA LYS A 345 28.14 -7.81 5.64
C LYS A 345 26.63 -8.08 5.65
N LEU A 346 26.22 -9.27 5.21
CA LEU A 346 24.81 -9.67 5.19
C LEU A 346 24.24 -9.89 6.60
N GLU A 347 25.03 -10.45 7.52
CA GLU A 347 24.61 -10.64 8.90
C GLU A 347 24.42 -9.29 9.62
N GLU A 348 25.29 -8.32 9.39
CA GLU A 348 25.11 -6.95 9.91
C GLU A 348 23.86 -6.27 9.33
N LEU A 349 23.63 -6.42 8.02
CA LEU A 349 22.42 -5.92 7.37
C LEU A 349 21.15 -6.56 7.97
N ASN A 350 21.14 -7.88 8.10
CA ASN A 350 20.01 -8.63 8.65
C ASN A 350 19.73 -8.22 10.10
N LYS A 351 20.77 -7.98 10.91
CA LYS A 351 20.63 -7.42 12.28
C LYS A 351 20.00 -6.03 12.28
N LYS A 352 20.36 -5.16 11.33
CA LYS A 352 19.73 -3.82 11.20
C LYS A 352 18.26 -3.95 10.83
N ILE A 353 17.93 -4.77 9.83
CA ILE A 353 16.54 -5.04 9.42
C ILE A 353 15.72 -5.60 10.57
N ARG A 354 16.29 -6.53 11.35
CA ARG A 354 15.62 -7.15 12.49
C ARG A 354 15.23 -6.18 13.62
N LYS A 355 15.86 -5.01 13.73
CA LYS A 355 15.42 -3.96 14.67
C LYS A 355 13.97 -3.53 14.41
N TYR A 356 13.47 -3.79 13.21
CA TYR A 356 12.13 -3.46 12.74
C TYR A 356 11.17 -4.67 12.77
N TYR A 357 11.56 -5.75 13.45
CA TYR A 357 10.77 -6.98 13.54
C TYR A 357 9.37 -6.76 14.12
N SER A 358 9.21 -5.85 15.09
CA SER A 358 7.91 -5.59 15.74
C SER A 358 6.82 -5.27 14.72
N TYR A 359 7.15 -4.54 13.67
CA TYR A 359 6.21 -4.16 12.62
C TYR A 359 6.37 -4.91 11.29
N LEU A 360 7.56 -5.40 10.91
CA LEU A 360 7.73 -6.17 9.67
C LEU A 360 7.31 -7.65 9.81
N GLY A 361 7.52 -8.24 10.99
CA GLY A 361 7.42 -9.69 11.18
C GLY A 361 8.54 -10.46 10.44
N ASP A 362 8.26 -11.71 10.11
CA ASP A 362 9.19 -12.54 9.34
C ASP A 362 9.15 -12.11 7.87
N ILE A 363 10.32 -11.93 7.26
CA ILE A 363 10.43 -11.47 5.88
C ILE A 363 11.45 -12.29 5.09
N SER A 364 11.29 -12.29 3.76
CA SER A 364 12.35 -12.66 2.84
C SER A 364 12.81 -11.46 2.03
N ILE A 365 14.11 -11.35 1.84
CA ILE A 365 14.74 -10.33 1.00
C ILE A 365 15.54 -11.00 -0.11
N GLU A 366 15.57 -10.37 -1.28
CA GLU A 366 16.55 -10.66 -2.32
C GLU A 366 17.59 -9.54 -2.31
N TRP A 367 18.86 -9.91 -2.38
CA TRP A 367 19.99 -8.99 -2.23
C TRP A 367 21.02 -9.16 -3.34
N VAL A 368 21.72 -8.08 -3.66
CA VAL A 368 22.86 -8.04 -4.58
C VAL A 368 23.99 -7.26 -3.91
N CYS A 369 25.16 -7.87 -3.79
CA CYS A 369 26.36 -7.22 -3.28
C CYS A 369 27.25 -6.79 -4.45
N ASP A 370 27.54 -5.50 -4.54
CA ASP A 370 28.59 -4.97 -5.42
C ASP A 370 29.92 -4.88 -4.65
N ASN A 371 30.88 -4.10 -5.16
CA ASN A 371 32.19 -3.91 -4.52
C ASN A 371 32.11 -3.11 -3.20
N GLU A 372 31.05 -2.32 -3.00
CA GLU A 372 30.95 -1.35 -1.91
C GLU A 372 29.96 -1.80 -0.83
N LYS A 373 28.76 -2.24 -1.22
CA LYS A 373 27.63 -2.45 -0.32
C LYS A 373 26.65 -3.52 -0.83
N VAL A 374 25.68 -3.81 0.04
CA VAL A 374 24.57 -4.72 -0.26
C VAL A 374 23.33 -3.91 -0.61
N TRP A 375 22.80 -4.16 -1.81
CA TRP A 375 21.57 -3.60 -2.32
C TRP A 375 20.41 -4.57 -2.10
N LEU A 376 19.28 -4.06 -1.63
CA LEU A 376 18.05 -4.81 -1.48
C LEU A 376 17.19 -4.64 -2.74
N VAL A 377 16.98 -5.74 -3.46
CA VAL A 377 16.27 -5.74 -4.75
C VAL A 377 14.86 -6.30 -4.65
N GLN A 378 14.49 -6.96 -3.56
CA GLN A 378 13.10 -7.34 -3.28
C GLN A 378 12.91 -7.58 -1.79
N MET A 379 11.69 -7.35 -1.30
CA MET A 379 11.25 -7.80 0.03
C MET A 379 9.84 -8.38 -0.07
N ASN A 380 9.60 -9.47 0.66
CA ASN A 380 8.28 -10.08 0.79
C ASN A 380 8.00 -10.44 2.25
N GLN A 381 6.75 -10.38 2.67
CA GLN A 381 6.34 -10.88 3.98
C GLN A 381 6.18 -12.40 3.96
N LEU A 382 6.64 -13.06 5.03
CA LEU A 382 6.46 -14.49 5.23
C LEU A 382 5.29 -14.73 6.19
N LYS A 383 4.40 -15.67 5.85
CA LYS A 383 3.31 -16.07 6.74
C LYS A 383 3.82 -16.85 7.95
N LYS A 384 4.74 -17.80 7.72
CA LYS A 384 5.40 -18.65 8.74
C LYS A 384 6.75 -19.17 8.20
N TYR A 385 7.69 -19.41 9.09
CA TYR A 385 9.00 -20.02 8.81
C TYR A 385 9.29 -21.16 9.81
N TYR A 386 9.98 -22.21 9.35
CA TYR A 386 10.02 -23.51 10.03
C TYR A 386 11.39 -24.22 10.04
N GLY A 387 12.49 -23.54 9.70
CA GLY A 387 13.85 -24.12 9.75
C GLY A 387 14.49 -24.40 8.38
N LYS A 388 15.67 -25.05 8.38
CA LYS A 388 16.57 -25.13 7.20
C LYS A 388 16.12 -26.05 6.06
N ASP A 389 15.62 -27.26 6.37
CA ASP A 389 15.23 -28.25 5.34
C ASP A 389 13.70 -28.45 5.26
N ILE A 390 12.95 -27.81 6.17
CA ILE A 390 11.49 -27.82 6.19
C ILE A 390 11.00 -26.49 5.63
N ILE A 391 10.29 -26.54 4.52
CA ILE A 391 9.73 -25.34 3.87
C ILE A 391 8.41 -24.96 4.57
N VAL A 392 7.56 -25.95 4.82
CA VAL A 392 6.28 -25.83 5.54
C VAL A 392 6.11 -27.05 6.43
N GLU A 393 5.85 -26.85 7.72
CA GLU A 393 5.55 -27.96 8.63
C GLU A 393 4.20 -28.62 8.35
N GLY A 394 4.13 -29.92 8.65
CA GLY A 394 2.87 -30.65 8.70
C GLY A 394 3.07 -32.16 8.76
N ASN A 395 1.97 -32.87 9.02
CA ASN A 395 1.92 -34.33 9.12
C ASN A 395 1.06 -34.91 7.98
N PRO A 396 1.50 -34.78 6.71
CA PRO A 396 0.75 -35.34 5.60
C PRO A 396 0.75 -36.87 5.67
N ARG A 397 -0.26 -37.50 5.04
CA ARG A 397 -0.34 -38.97 4.94
C ARG A 397 0.91 -39.56 4.28
N TYR A 398 1.45 -38.87 3.27
CA TYR A 398 2.74 -39.16 2.66
C TYR A 398 3.27 -37.93 1.91
N TYR A 399 4.55 -37.95 1.56
CA TYR A 399 5.18 -36.94 0.72
C TYR A 399 5.29 -37.43 -0.72
N LYS A 400 4.73 -36.68 -1.68
CA LYS A 400 4.94 -36.90 -3.11
C LYS A 400 6.27 -36.27 -3.52
N LYS A 401 7.10 -37.02 -4.23
CA LYS A 401 8.38 -36.53 -4.76
C LYS A 401 8.14 -35.58 -5.93
N PHE A 402 8.72 -34.39 -5.88
CA PHE A 402 8.72 -33.43 -6.98
C PHE A 402 10.15 -33.06 -7.35
N TYR A 403 10.54 -33.27 -8.60
CA TYR A 403 11.89 -32.94 -9.06
C TYR A 403 11.93 -31.50 -9.58
N THR A 404 12.86 -30.70 -9.04
CA THR A 404 13.03 -29.29 -9.42
C THR A 404 13.30 -29.09 -10.92
N SER A 405 13.87 -30.08 -11.60
CA SER A 405 14.06 -30.10 -13.06
C SER A 405 12.75 -30.00 -13.86
N GLN A 406 11.60 -30.30 -13.26
CA GLN A 406 10.28 -30.16 -13.89
C GLN A 406 9.79 -28.71 -13.98
N GLY A 407 10.43 -27.78 -13.28
CA GLY A 407 10.13 -26.34 -13.33
C GLY A 407 8.94 -25.88 -12.46
N LEU A 408 8.80 -24.56 -12.34
CA LEU A 408 7.82 -23.90 -11.46
C LEU A 408 6.36 -24.10 -11.91
N GLU A 409 6.07 -24.11 -13.21
CA GLU A 409 4.71 -24.32 -13.72
C GLU A 409 4.18 -25.72 -13.37
N SER A 410 5.03 -26.74 -13.54
CA SER A 410 4.70 -28.11 -13.14
C SER A 410 4.43 -28.19 -11.63
N LEU A 411 5.19 -27.45 -10.81
CA LEU A 411 4.94 -27.39 -9.37
C LEU A 411 3.59 -26.71 -9.06
N ARG A 412 3.24 -25.61 -9.74
CA ARG A 412 1.93 -24.96 -9.55
C ARG A 412 0.78 -25.90 -9.88
N ASN A 413 0.89 -26.63 -10.98
CA ASN A 413 -0.10 -27.64 -11.35
C ASN A 413 -0.19 -28.76 -10.30
N GLU A 414 0.95 -29.22 -9.78
CA GLU A 414 0.96 -30.23 -8.74
C GLU A 414 0.33 -29.73 -7.44
N ILE A 415 0.64 -28.49 -7.01
CA ILE A 415 0.04 -27.85 -5.84
C ILE A 415 -1.49 -27.80 -5.97
N GLU A 416 -2.02 -27.35 -7.10
CA GLU A 416 -3.47 -27.31 -7.33
C GLU A 416 -4.07 -28.73 -7.34
N ASN A 417 -3.37 -29.71 -7.89
CA ASN A 417 -3.82 -31.10 -7.89
C ASN A 417 -3.87 -31.74 -6.51
N ILE A 418 -3.02 -31.33 -5.57
CA ILE A 418 -2.98 -31.87 -4.20
C ILE A 418 -3.64 -30.98 -3.16
N LYS A 419 -4.11 -29.80 -3.55
CA LYS A 419 -4.81 -28.87 -2.68
C LYS A 419 -5.97 -29.57 -1.98
N ASP A 420 -6.10 -29.31 -0.69
CA ASP A 420 -7.09 -29.92 0.21
C ASP A 420 -6.96 -31.46 0.36
N LYS A 421 -5.91 -32.07 -0.20
CA LYS A 421 -5.52 -33.46 0.08
C LYS A 421 -4.49 -33.45 1.21
N ASN A 422 -4.56 -34.44 2.10
CA ASN A 422 -3.57 -34.61 3.17
C ASN A 422 -2.24 -35.19 2.63
N ILE A 423 -1.63 -34.52 1.64
CA ILE A 423 -0.43 -34.92 0.91
C ILE A 423 0.59 -33.78 0.99
N GLY A 424 1.85 -34.11 1.28
CA GLY A 424 2.96 -33.16 1.28
C GLY A 424 3.83 -33.29 0.03
N ILE A 425 4.77 -32.38 -0.14
CA ILE A 425 5.75 -32.39 -1.25
C ILE A 425 7.17 -32.58 -0.70
N GLU A 426 7.87 -33.63 -1.15
CA GLU A 426 9.31 -33.78 -0.98
C GLU A 426 10.00 -33.24 -2.23
N LEU A 427 10.65 -32.10 -2.09
CA LEU A 427 11.24 -31.36 -3.19
C LEU A 427 12.68 -31.83 -3.43
N ILE A 428 12.90 -32.49 -4.56
CA ILE A 428 14.18 -33.16 -4.88
C ILE A 428 15.01 -32.27 -5.81
N GLY A 429 16.19 -31.89 -5.34
CA GLY A 429 17.17 -31.09 -6.09
C GLY A 429 18.05 -30.23 -5.20
N ASN A 430 19.07 -29.62 -5.79
CA ASN A 430 20.04 -28.76 -5.09
C ASN A 430 19.59 -27.30 -5.13
N ILE A 431 18.45 -27.02 -4.50
CA ILE A 431 17.86 -25.68 -4.43
C ILE A 431 17.86 -25.16 -3.00
N GLY A 432 17.85 -23.83 -2.87
CA GLY A 432 17.72 -23.16 -1.58
C GLY A 432 16.28 -23.03 -1.10
N ILE A 433 16.12 -22.97 0.22
CA ILE A 433 14.82 -22.73 0.87
C ILE A 433 14.25 -21.36 0.50
N THR A 434 15.12 -20.41 0.14
CA THR A 434 14.77 -19.05 -0.28
C THR A 434 14.38 -18.93 -1.75
N SER A 435 14.45 -20.01 -2.54
CA SER A 435 14.09 -20.02 -3.96
C SER A 435 12.58 -19.84 -4.22
N HIS A 436 12.20 -19.57 -5.48
CA HIS A 436 10.79 -19.47 -5.86
C HIS A 436 10.00 -20.77 -5.67
N PHE A 437 10.65 -21.93 -5.69
CA PHE A 437 9.99 -23.19 -5.32
C PHE A 437 9.54 -23.18 -3.86
N GLY A 438 10.44 -22.73 -2.97
CA GLY A 438 10.12 -22.57 -1.54
C GLY A 438 8.99 -21.57 -1.34
N ASP A 439 9.01 -20.46 -2.08
CA ASP A 439 7.95 -19.46 -2.02
C ASP A 439 6.58 -20.01 -2.44
N LEU A 440 6.49 -20.77 -3.55
CA LEU A 440 5.22 -21.36 -4.00
C LEU A 440 4.61 -22.28 -2.94
N LEU A 441 5.44 -23.13 -2.32
CA LEU A 441 5.00 -24.05 -1.27
C LEU A 441 4.55 -23.33 -0.01
N ARG A 442 5.26 -22.28 0.42
CA ARG A 442 4.86 -21.41 1.53
C ARG A 442 3.55 -20.67 1.25
N GLN A 443 3.38 -20.15 0.03
CA GLN A 443 2.16 -19.46 -0.39
C GLN A 443 0.95 -20.39 -0.38
N ALA A 444 1.12 -21.62 -0.85
CA ALA A 444 0.07 -22.64 -0.87
C ALA A 444 -0.16 -23.32 0.49
N ASN A 445 0.74 -23.12 1.47
CA ASN A 445 0.69 -23.75 2.79
C ASN A 445 0.63 -25.30 2.72
N ILE A 446 1.41 -25.90 1.82
CA ILE A 446 1.50 -27.35 1.65
C ILE A 446 2.70 -27.90 2.44
N PRO A 447 2.52 -28.89 3.35
CA PRO A 447 3.62 -29.51 4.08
C PRO A 447 4.73 -29.97 3.15
N SER A 448 5.96 -29.50 3.37
CA SER A 448 7.03 -29.70 2.41
C SER A 448 8.43 -29.62 3.01
N LYS A 449 9.34 -30.41 2.43
CA LYS A 449 10.74 -30.52 2.82
C LYS A 449 11.65 -30.67 1.62
N ILE A 450 12.91 -30.26 1.76
CA ILE A 450 13.93 -30.37 0.71
C ILE A 450 14.71 -31.66 0.90
N LYS A 451 14.95 -32.37 -0.21
CA LYS A 451 15.90 -33.47 -0.29
C LYS A 451 16.94 -33.15 -1.37
N ARG A 452 18.17 -32.87 -0.93
CA ARG A 452 19.29 -32.59 -1.83
C ARG A 452 19.73 -33.88 -2.53
N ILE A 453 20.20 -33.74 -3.77
CA ILE A 453 20.77 -34.84 -4.54
C ILE A 453 22.28 -34.69 -4.39
N ASP A 454 22.92 -35.67 -3.77
CA ASP A 454 24.38 -35.74 -3.64
C ASP A 454 25.06 -35.88 -5.01
#